data_AF-A0A962ILI1-F1
#
_entry.id   AF-A0A962ILI1-F1
#
_cell.length_a   1.000
_cell.length_b   1.000
_cell.length_c   1.000
_cell.angle_alpha   90.00
_cell.angle_beta   90.00
_cell.angle_gamma   90.00
#
_symmetry.space_group_name_H-M   'P 1'
#
loop_
_entity.id
_entity.type
_entity.pdbx_description
1 polymer ?
#
loop_
_entity_poly.entity_id
_entity_poly.type
_entity_poly.pdbx_seq_one_letter_code
_entity_poly.pdbx_strand_id
1 'polypeptide(L)'
;MATALNLSHEGVGQVLIYPFYSANGGNDTLISVVNTTANSKAVKVRFIEGYNSREVLDFNLYLSEYDVWAAAITDIGAGVPVLISRITGPTGDPDPGNSPLIDDIEDTCTVPPTGQSSPFTDLPPLPGGIGFYVPFRTLFLNDAGGQVPARMFEGYVEMIEMATIEEGGVVDGWVTHDFSGEPNGGVGCLQLEEAWRVGTPGSGITGATGFWASSG
;
A
#
# COMPACT_ATOMS: atom_id res chain seq x y z
N MET A 1 -27.19 1.19 -7.42
CA MET A 1 -27.90 0.39 -6.39
C MET A 1 -26.83 -0.16 -5.46
N ALA A 2 -26.93 0.15 -4.17
CA ALA A 2 -25.89 -0.06 -3.19
C ALA A 2 -25.67 -1.55 -2.88
N THR A 3 -24.40 -1.96 -2.81
CA THR A 3 -23.99 -3.21 -2.17
C THR A 3 -23.71 -2.92 -0.70
N ALA A 4 -24.36 -3.68 0.18
CA ALA A 4 -24.26 -3.56 1.62
C ALA A 4 -22.87 -4.02 2.10
N LEU A 5 -22.16 -3.12 2.78
CA LEU A 5 -20.99 -3.43 3.59
C LEU A 5 -21.48 -4.19 4.83
N ASN A 6 -21.02 -5.43 5.01
CA ASN A 6 -21.29 -6.18 6.24
C ASN A 6 -20.20 -5.84 7.27
N LEU A 7 -20.55 -5.03 8.27
CA LEU A 7 -19.70 -4.78 9.43
C LEU A 7 -19.86 -5.95 10.41
N SER A 8 -18.79 -6.73 10.59
CA SER A 8 -18.69 -7.71 11.68
C SER A 8 -18.67 -6.99 13.02
N HIS A 9 -19.49 -7.46 13.97
CA HIS A 9 -19.59 -6.97 15.35
C HIS A 9 -18.51 -7.56 16.28
N GLU A 10 -17.59 -8.40 15.78
CA GLU A 10 -16.81 -9.31 16.62
C GLU A 10 -15.28 -9.09 16.56
N GLY A 11 -14.81 -7.93 16.10
CA GLY A 11 -13.47 -7.44 16.47
C GLY A 11 -12.24 -8.17 15.92
N VAL A 12 -12.32 -8.91 14.80
CA VAL A 12 -11.10 -9.36 14.07
C VAL A 12 -11.37 -9.58 12.57
N GLY A 13 -10.46 -9.03 11.74
CA GLY A 13 -10.31 -9.34 10.32
C GLY A 13 -11.41 -8.78 9.40
N GLN A 14 -11.43 -7.46 9.20
CA GLN A 14 -12.26 -6.86 8.15
C GLN A 14 -11.54 -6.96 6.80
N VAL A 15 -12.18 -7.58 5.82
CA VAL A 15 -11.76 -7.54 4.42
C VAL A 15 -12.63 -6.53 3.69
N LEU A 16 -12.02 -5.44 3.25
CA LEU A 16 -12.64 -4.47 2.37
C LEU A 16 -12.21 -4.78 0.93
N ILE A 17 -13.18 -5.23 0.12
CA ILE A 17 -12.97 -5.43 -1.31
C ILE A 17 -13.26 -4.09 -1.98
N TYR A 18 -12.23 -3.44 -2.50
CA TYR A 18 -12.42 -2.27 -3.35
C TYR A 18 -12.94 -2.72 -4.70
N PRO A 19 -13.96 -2.04 -5.25
CA PRO A 19 -14.51 -2.42 -6.54
C PRO A 19 -13.44 -2.27 -7.62
N PHE A 20 -13.64 -3.08 -8.66
CA PHE A 20 -12.92 -3.19 -9.91
C PHE A 20 -11.95 -2.03 -10.24
N TYR A 21 -10.68 -2.35 -10.48
CA TYR A 21 -9.74 -1.43 -11.11
C TYR A 21 -9.63 -1.69 -12.62
N SER A 22 -9.37 -0.63 -13.37
CA SER A 22 -9.02 -0.69 -14.79
C SER A 22 -7.99 0.37 -15.17
N ALA A 23 -7.00 -0.05 -15.95
CA ALA A 23 -6.06 0.79 -16.70
C ALA A 23 -6.30 0.69 -18.22
N ASN A 24 -7.37 0.02 -18.66
CA ASN A 24 -7.66 -0.24 -20.07
C ASN A 24 -8.31 0.97 -20.75
N GLY A 25 -8.01 1.17 -22.03
CA GLY A 25 -8.73 2.12 -22.89
C GLY A 25 -8.59 3.59 -22.47
N GLY A 26 -7.51 3.94 -21.76
CA GLY A 26 -7.29 5.27 -21.22
C GLY A 26 -8.04 5.56 -19.91
N ASN A 27 -8.58 4.54 -19.25
CA ASN A 27 -9.10 4.67 -17.89
C ASN A 27 -7.96 4.69 -16.87
N ASP A 28 -8.11 5.52 -15.85
CA ASP A 28 -7.31 5.49 -14.64
C ASP A 28 -8.20 5.14 -13.45
N THR A 29 -7.67 4.36 -12.51
CA THR A 29 -8.37 4.04 -11.26
C THR A 29 -7.70 4.74 -10.09
N LEU A 30 -8.44 5.58 -9.39
CA LEU A 30 -7.98 6.27 -8.17
C LEU A 30 -8.47 5.50 -6.94
N ILE A 31 -7.58 5.30 -5.98
CA ILE A 31 -7.84 4.61 -4.72
C ILE A 31 -7.48 5.57 -3.59
N SER A 32 -8.37 5.69 -2.61
CA SER A 32 -8.10 6.40 -1.36
C SER A 32 -8.61 5.54 -0.21
N VAL A 33 -7.74 5.33 0.79
CA VAL A 33 -8.02 4.55 1.98
C VAL A 33 -7.81 5.45 3.17
N VAL A 34 -8.81 5.53 4.05
CA VAL A 34 -8.77 6.40 5.22
C VAL A 34 -8.86 5.54 6.47
N ASN A 35 -7.90 5.69 7.38
CA ASN A 35 -8.05 5.18 8.74
C ASN A 35 -8.90 6.16 9.55
N THR A 36 -10.18 5.89 9.74
CA THR A 36 -11.08 6.81 10.48
C THR A 36 -11.02 6.62 11.99
N THR A 37 -9.98 6.00 12.54
CA THR A 37 -9.89 5.64 13.97
C THR A 37 -8.69 6.27 14.64
N ALA A 38 -8.74 6.39 15.97
CA ALA A 38 -7.65 6.88 16.82
C ALA A 38 -6.52 5.85 17.03
N ASN A 39 -6.57 4.69 16.36
CA ASN A 39 -5.52 3.68 16.45
C ASN A 39 -4.92 3.47 15.07
N SER A 40 -3.61 3.34 15.01
CA SER A 40 -2.89 3.02 13.78
C SER A 40 -3.27 1.61 13.27
N LYS A 41 -3.21 1.38 11.96
CA LYS A 41 -3.69 0.15 11.30
C LYS A 41 -2.62 -0.47 10.41
N ALA A 42 -2.48 -1.78 10.48
CA ALA A 42 -1.70 -2.56 9.52
C ALA A 42 -2.64 -3.29 8.56
N VAL A 43 -2.50 -3.04 7.26
CA VAL A 43 -3.39 -3.52 6.21
C VAL A 43 -2.59 -4.24 5.14
N LYS A 44 -3.01 -5.45 4.73
CA LYS A 44 -2.47 -6.10 3.53
C LYS A 44 -3.26 -5.60 2.32
N VAL A 45 -2.56 -5.02 1.35
CA VAL A 45 -3.13 -4.60 0.07
C VAL A 45 -2.73 -5.60 -1.00
N ARG A 46 -3.70 -6.08 -1.78
CA ARG A 46 -3.48 -7.06 -2.85
C ARG A 46 -4.23 -6.64 -4.09
N PHE A 47 -3.54 -6.60 -5.22
CA PHE A 47 -4.13 -6.37 -6.53
C PHE A 47 -4.26 -7.71 -7.22
N ILE A 48 -5.49 -8.06 -7.59
CA ILE A 48 -5.81 -9.33 -8.22
C ILE A 48 -6.31 -9.07 -9.64
N GLU A 49 -5.78 -9.76 -10.63
CA GLU A 49 -6.23 -9.66 -12.02
C GLU A 49 -7.56 -10.37 -12.28
N GLY A 50 -8.35 -9.85 -13.21
CA GLY A 50 -9.72 -10.30 -13.47
C GLY A 50 -9.86 -11.63 -14.22
N TYR A 51 -8.80 -12.15 -14.87
CA TYR A 51 -8.92 -13.34 -15.72
C TYR A 51 -8.73 -14.64 -14.95
N ASN A 52 -7.66 -14.75 -14.15
CA ASN A 52 -7.34 -15.97 -13.40
C ASN A 52 -7.25 -15.76 -11.88
N SER A 53 -7.72 -14.62 -11.37
CA SER A 53 -7.64 -14.28 -9.94
C SER A 53 -6.21 -14.38 -9.38
N ARG A 54 -5.21 -14.03 -10.19
CA ARG A 54 -3.80 -14.02 -9.77
C ARG A 54 -3.46 -12.68 -9.13
N GLU A 55 -2.69 -12.75 -8.07
CA GLU A 55 -2.05 -11.58 -7.49
C GLU A 55 -0.98 -11.03 -8.44
N VAL A 56 -1.03 -9.72 -8.67
CA VAL A 56 -0.15 -9.00 -9.60
C VAL A 56 0.65 -7.90 -8.92
N LEU A 57 0.26 -7.52 -7.71
CA LEU A 57 0.99 -6.64 -6.81
C LEU A 57 0.46 -6.83 -5.39
N ASP A 58 1.33 -6.79 -4.39
CA ASP A 58 0.95 -6.83 -2.98
C ASP A 58 1.97 -6.08 -2.11
N PHE A 59 1.48 -5.51 -1.01
CA PHE A 59 2.30 -4.89 0.02
C PHE A 59 1.49 -4.74 1.31
N ASN A 60 2.19 -4.48 2.41
CA ASN A 60 1.59 -4.06 3.66
C ASN A 60 1.56 -2.53 3.71
N LEU A 61 0.43 -1.96 4.06
CA LEU A 61 0.18 -0.54 4.26
C LEU A 61 0.00 -0.28 5.76
N TYR A 62 0.62 0.78 6.26
CA TYR A 62 0.58 1.17 7.66
C TYR A 62 0.03 2.58 7.80
N LEU A 63 -1.23 2.69 8.20
CA LEU A 63 -1.92 3.96 8.36
C LEU A 63 -1.83 4.43 9.81
N SER A 64 -1.28 5.61 10.08
CA SER A 64 -1.37 6.20 11.41
C SER A 64 -2.81 6.57 11.79
N GLU A 65 -3.04 7.03 13.01
CA GLU A 65 -4.35 7.58 13.37
C GLU A 65 -4.81 8.66 12.36
N TYR A 66 -6.06 8.57 11.91
CA TYR A 66 -6.67 9.52 10.96
C TYR A 66 -5.94 9.70 9.62
N ASP A 67 -5.03 8.79 9.30
CA ASP A 67 -4.20 8.83 8.10
C ASP A 67 -4.97 8.46 6.84
N VAL A 68 -4.43 8.91 5.71
CA VAL A 68 -4.93 8.62 4.38
C VAL A 68 -3.80 8.05 3.53
N TRP A 69 -4.14 7.05 2.72
CA TRP A 69 -3.29 6.58 1.64
C TRP A 69 -4.01 6.73 0.31
N ALA A 70 -3.41 7.47 -0.61
CA ALA A 70 -3.89 7.61 -1.98
C ALA A 70 -2.94 6.98 -3.01
N ALA A 71 -3.54 6.35 -4.03
CA ALA A 71 -2.81 5.83 -5.19
C ALA A 71 -3.65 5.87 -6.47
N ALA A 72 -2.97 5.79 -7.62
CA ALA A 72 -3.59 5.65 -8.92
C ALA A 72 -3.06 4.42 -9.66
N ILE A 73 -3.92 3.69 -10.36
CA ILE A 73 -3.55 2.65 -11.32
C ILE A 73 -3.78 3.21 -12.71
N THR A 74 -2.75 3.19 -13.55
CA THR A 74 -2.78 3.79 -14.89
C THR A 74 -1.95 2.99 -15.88
N ASP A 75 -2.22 3.21 -17.18
CA ASP A 75 -1.37 2.77 -18.28
C ASP A 75 -0.50 3.90 -18.78
N ILE A 76 0.80 3.75 -18.60
CA ILE A 76 1.82 4.70 -19.11
C ILE A 76 2.43 4.25 -20.45
N GLY A 77 1.86 3.24 -21.11
CA GLY A 77 2.38 2.67 -22.34
C GLY A 77 3.55 1.69 -22.13
N ALA A 78 3.78 1.23 -20.90
CA ALA A 78 4.86 0.29 -20.57
C ALA A 78 4.53 -1.19 -20.89
N GLY A 79 3.31 -1.47 -21.39
CA GLY A 79 2.83 -2.82 -21.66
C GLY A 79 2.31 -3.58 -20.44
N VAL A 80 2.37 -2.95 -19.27
CA VAL A 80 1.78 -3.37 -17.99
C VAL A 80 1.22 -2.12 -17.30
N PRO A 81 0.15 -2.25 -16.48
CA PRO A 81 -0.27 -1.14 -15.65
C PRO A 81 0.73 -0.89 -14.53
N VAL A 82 0.72 0.34 -14.04
CA VAL A 82 1.55 0.79 -12.93
C VAL A 82 0.66 1.31 -11.81
N LEU A 83 1.06 1.06 -10.56
CA LEU A 83 0.60 1.85 -9.42
C LEU A 83 1.47 3.09 -9.32
N ILE A 84 0.84 4.25 -9.13
CA ILE A 84 1.46 5.50 -8.73
C ILE A 84 1.02 5.78 -7.30
N SER A 85 1.96 5.88 -6.39
CA SER A 85 1.75 6.26 -4.98
C SER A 85 2.88 7.20 -4.57
N ARG A 86 2.57 8.18 -3.70
CA ARG A 86 3.60 8.86 -2.92
C ARG A 86 4.04 7.92 -1.79
N ILE A 87 5.35 7.86 -1.55
CA ILE A 87 5.98 6.95 -0.59
C ILE A 87 7.20 7.64 0.00
N THR A 88 7.29 7.67 1.31
CA THR A 88 8.54 8.00 2.02
C THR A 88 9.39 6.73 2.11
N GLY A 89 10.50 6.72 1.36
CA GLY A 89 11.51 5.66 1.42
C GLY A 89 12.64 5.99 2.41
N PRO A 90 13.69 5.14 2.51
CA PRO A 90 14.87 5.34 3.35
C PRO A 90 15.61 6.68 3.21
N THR A 91 15.39 7.33 2.08
CA THR A 91 15.97 8.63 1.75
C THR A 91 14.81 9.60 1.84
N GLY A 92 14.69 10.31 2.97
CA GLY A 92 13.62 11.28 3.22
C GLY A 92 13.31 12.15 2.00
N ASP A 93 12.05 12.52 1.86
CA ASP A 93 11.58 13.23 0.68
C ASP A 93 12.29 14.60 0.59
N PRO A 94 12.98 14.93 -0.53
CA PRO A 94 13.57 16.24 -0.71
C PRO A 94 12.54 17.36 -0.98
N ASP A 95 11.23 17.09 -1.08
CA ASP A 95 10.22 18.10 -1.42
C ASP A 95 9.64 18.84 -0.18
N PRO A 96 9.77 20.18 -0.07
CA PRO A 96 9.29 20.98 1.07
C PRO A 96 7.79 21.31 0.99
N GLY A 97 6.93 20.28 0.91
CA GLY A 97 5.49 20.33 1.20
C GLY A 97 4.68 21.45 0.53
N ASN A 98 4.71 21.59 -0.80
CA ASN A 98 3.88 22.54 -1.56
C ASN A 98 3.42 22.05 -2.96
N SER A 99 2.99 20.80 -3.09
CA SER A 99 2.66 20.10 -4.33
C SER A 99 1.15 19.75 -4.44
N PRO A 100 0.35 20.46 -5.24
CA PRO A 100 -1.11 20.47 -5.16
C PRO A 100 -1.88 19.22 -5.65
N LEU A 101 -1.22 18.06 -5.84
CA LEU A 101 -1.87 16.84 -6.33
C LEU A 101 -1.77 15.62 -5.41
N ILE A 102 -0.77 15.54 -4.52
CA ILE A 102 -0.60 14.52 -3.45
C ILE A 102 0.36 15.12 -2.39
N ASP A 103 -0.06 16.19 -1.76
CA ASP A 103 0.66 16.89 -0.68
C ASP A 103 -0.49 17.38 0.20
N ASP A 104 -0.59 17.06 1.49
CA ASP A 104 0.32 17.53 2.53
C ASP A 104 0.40 16.56 3.74
N ILE A 105 0.00 15.28 3.59
CA ILE A 105 -0.17 14.29 4.70
C ILE A 105 0.29 12.86 4.33
N GLU A 106 0.59 12.57 3.06
CA GLU A 106 0.55 11.20 2.49
C GLU A 106 1.91 10.46 2.52
N ASP A 107 2.62 10.51 3.65
CA ASP A 107 3.93 9.88 3.83
C ASP A 107 3.81 8.53 4.56
N THR A 108 2.72 7.83 4.29
CA THR A 108 2.35 6.56 4.92
C THR A 108 3.32 5.42 4.53
N CYS A 109 3.62 4.53 5.47
CA CYS A 109 4.60 3.48 5.24
C CYS A 109 4.03 2.29 4.45
N THR A 110 4.75 1.85 3.42
CA THR A 110 4.50 0.57 2.74
C THR A 110 5.67 -0.40 2.92
N VAL A 111 5.37 -1.70 3.12
CA VAL A 111 6.38 -2.76 3.24
C VAL A 111 6.05 -3.95 2.32
N PRO A 112 6.96 -4.37 1.42
CA PRO A 112 8.22 -3.70 1.09
C PRO A 112 7.95 -2.29 0.52
N PRO A 113 8.91 -1.35 0.64
CA PRO A 113 8.74 0.00 0.11
C PRO A 113 8.48 -0.08 -1.40
N THR A 114 7.31 0.41 -1.80
CA THR A 114 6.80 0.28 -3.16
C THR A 114 7.45 1.30 -4.12
N GLY A 115 8.77 1.46 -4.14
CA GLY A 115 9.37 2.55 -4.94
C GLY A 115 10.88 2.60 -5.11
N GLN A 116 11.66 1.68 -4.52
CA GLN A 116 13.11 1.88 -4.45
C GLN A 116 13.87 1.69 -5.78
N SER A 117 13.23 1.15 -6.83
CA SER A 117 13.75 1.18 -8.20
C SER A 117 12.66 0.75 -9.17
N SER A 118 12.12 1.70 -9.93
CA SER A 118 11.43 1.32 -11.17
C SER A 118 12.47 0.62 -12.06
N PRO A 119 12.23 -0.63 -12.52
CA PRO A 119 13.11 -1.25 -13.52
C PRO A 119 13.06 -0.52 -14.87
N PHE A 120 12.12 0.42 -15.03
CA PHE A 120 12.09 1.34 -16.15
C PHE A 120 12.78 2.65 -15.76
N THR A 121 14.05 2.78 -16.17
CA THR A 121 14.85 4.00 -16.04
C THR A 121 14.46 5.10 -17.04
N ASP A 122 13.59 4.76 -18.00
CA ASP A 122 13.27 5.60 -19.16
C ASP A 122 11.82 6.14 -19.12
N LEU A 123 11.11 5.99 -17.99
CA LEU A 123 9.78 6.59 -17.85
C LEU A 123 9.89 8.09 -17.63
N PRO A 124 9.00 8.89 -18.24
CA PRO A 124 8.97 10.32 -17.97
C PRO A 124 8.71 10.53 -16.47
N PRO A 125 9.47 11.44 -15.81
CA PRO A 125 9.21 11.78 -14.42
C PRO A 125 7.77 12.29 -14.30
N LEU A 126 7.09 11.89 -13.22
CA LEU A 126 5.76 12.41 -12.92
C LEU A 126 5.84 13.95 -12.83
N PRO A 127 4.84 14.69 -13.34
CA PRO A 127 4.80 16.14 -13.21
C PRO A 127 4.96 16.54 -11.74
N GLY A 128 5.98 17.33 -11.40
CA GLY A 128 6.31 17.69 -10.02
C GLY A 128 7.39 16.82 -9.35
N GLY A 129 7.86 15.74 -9.99
CA GLY A 129 8.89 14.86 -9.41
C GLY A 129 8.38 13.97 -8.27
N ILE A 130 7.06 13.96 -8.04
CA ILE A 130 6.39 13.31 -6.92
C ILE A 130 5.86 11.92 -7.31
N GLY A 131 6.33 10.87 -6.63
CA GLY A 131 5.83 9.50 -6.74
C GLY A 131 6.70 8.52 -7.54
N PHE A 132 6.48 7.22 -7.30
CA PHE A 132 7.20 6.13 -7.98
C PHE A 132 6.23 5.27 -8.80
N TYR A 133 6.71 4.76 -9.94
CA TYR A 133 5.99 3.76 -10.73
C TYR A 133 6.26 2.36 -10.20
N VAL A 134 5.21 1.66 -9.80
CA VAL A 134 5.26 0.26 -9.36
C VAL A 134 4.61 -0.59 -10.42
N PRO A 135 5.38 -1.25 -11.31
CA PRO A 135 4.80 -2.07 -12.36
C PRO A 135 4.14 -3.29 -11.76
N PHE A 136 2.95 -3.62 -12.25
CA PHE A 136 2.28 -4.88 -11.95
C PHE A 136 3.09 -6.02 -12.58
N ARG A 137 3.19 -7.14 -11.87
CA ARG A 137 4.10 -8.23 -12.23
C ARG A 137 3.33 -9.52 -12.38
N THR A 138 3.68 -10.26 -13.41
CA THR A 138 3.25 -11.65 -13.54
C THR A 138 4.13 -12.51 -12.65
N LEU A 139 3.58 -13.04 -11.56
CA LEU A 139 4.21 -14.20 -10.94
C LEU A 139 4.12 -15.35 -11.95
N PHE A 140 5.26 -16.00 -12.25
CA PHE A 140 5.32 -17.17 -13.14
C PHE A 140 4.64 -18.36 -12.45
N LEU A 141 3.32 -18.29 -12.32
CA LEU A 141 2.50 -19.38 -11.82
C LEU A 141 2.29 -20.38 -12.97
N ASN A 142 2.61 -21.65 -12.71
CA ASN A 142 2.44 -22.76 -13.63
C ASN A 142 1.00 -23.33 -13.58
N ASP A 143 0.00 -22.47 -13.48
CA ASP A 143 -1.43 -22.79 -13.35
C ASP A 143 -2.14 -22.89 -14.71
N ALA A 144 -1.39 -23.11 -15.79
CA ALA A 144 -1.87 -23.30 -17.17
C ALA A 144 -2.69 -22.13 -17.78
N GLY A 145 -2.98 -21.06 -17.04
CA GLY A 145 -3.64 -19.86 -17.56
C GLY A 145 -2.69 -18.99 -18.39
N GLY A 146 -3.27 -18.15 -19.26
CA GLY A 146 -2.54 -17.27 -20.18
C GLY A 146 -1.56 -16.35 -19.46
N GLN A 147 -0.36 -16.21 -20.02
CA GLN A 147 0.73 -15.41 -19.44
C GLN A 147 0.78 -13.98 -20.00
N VAL A 148 -0.18 -13.60 -20.85
CA VAL A 148 -0.19 -12.28 -21.48
C VAL A 148 -0.35 -11.16 -20.43
N PRO A 149 0.44 -10.08 -20.52
CA PRO A 149 0.36 -8.98 -19.55
C PRO A 149 -0.96 -8.18 -19.57
N ALA A 150 -1.68 -8.21 -20.70
CA ALA A 150 -2.96 -7.51 -20.88
C ALA A 150 -4.01 -7.85 -19.81
N ARG A 151 -3.93 -9.04 -19.20
CA ARG A 151 -4.84 -9.47 -18.12
C ARG A 151 -4.73 -8.62 -16.85
N MET A 152 -3.58 -7.98 -16.64
CA MET A 152 -3.32 -7.17 -15.44
C MET A 152 -3.99 -5.80 -15.51
N PHE A 153 -4.49 -5.37 -16.68
CA PHE A 153 -5.09 -4.05 -16.88
C PHE A 153 -6.50 -3.93 -16.29
N GLU A 154 -7.06 -5.02 -15.77
CA GLU A 154 -8.35 -5.02 -15.11
C GLU A 154 -8.40 -6.10 -14.04
N GLY A 155 -9.10 -5.81 -12.95
CA GLY A 155 -9.12 -6.70 -11.80
C GLY A 155 -9.79 -6.06 -10.60
N TYR A 156 -9.46 -6.50 -9.39
CA TYR A 156 -9.99 -5.92 -8.16
C TYR A 156 -8.92 -5.82 -7.08
N VAL A 157 -9.16 -4.98 -6.08
CA VAL A 157 -8.21 -4.76 -4.97
C VAL A 157 -8.81 -5.32 -3.68
N GLU A 158 -8.04 -6.13 -2.96
CA GLU A 158 -8.37 -6.60 -1.63
C GLU A 158 -7.57 -5.81 -0.60
N MET A 159 -8.25 -5.35 0.44
CA MET A 159 -7.64 -4.76 1.62
C MET A 159 -8.04 -5.55 2.84
N ILE A 160 -7.06 -6.08 3.54
CA ILE A 160 -7.27 -6.99 4.66
C ILE A 160 -6.64 -6.34 5.89
N GLU A 161 -7.46 -5.93 6.86
CA GLU A 161 -6.94 -5.48 8.14
C GLU A 161 -6.21 -6.64 8.83
N MET A 162 -4.90 -6.51 8.98
CA MET A 162 -4.05 -7.52 9.62
C MET A 162 -3.98 -7.31 11.13
N ALA A 163 -3.92 -6.05 11.55
CA ALA A 163 -3.84 -5.67 12.96
C ALA A 163 -4.28 -4.22 13.21
N THR A 164 -4.77 -3.98 14.42
CA THR A 164 -4.79 -2.67 15.06
C THR A 164 -3.53 -2.49 15.88
N ILE A 165 -2.80 -1.41 15.67
CA ILE A 165 -1.59 -1.06 16.42
C ILE A 165 -2.04 -0.35 17.71
N GLU A 166 -1.49 -0.78 18.85
CA GLU A 166 -1.76 -0.21 20.16
C GLU A 166 -1.06 1.15 20.29
N GLU A 167 -1.86 2.15 20.65
CA GLU A 167 -1.42 3.51 20.91
C GLU A 167 -0.26 3.56 21.92
N GLY A 168 0.80 4.31 21.60
CA GLY A 168 1.99 4.45 22.44
C GLY A 168 2.94 3.24 22.44
N GLY A 169 2.64 2.20 21.64
CA GLY A 169 3.55 1.10 21.37
C GLY A 169 4.77 1.50 20.53
N VAL A 170 5.76 0.62 20.44
CA VAL A 170 6.98 0.87 19.65
C VAL A 170 6.65 1.08 18.17
N VAL A 171 5.73 0.28 17.62
CA VAL A 171 5.32 0.37 16.22
C VAL A 171 4.40 1.55 15.95
N ASP A 172 3.58 1.95 16.91
CA ASP A 172 2.81 3.19 16.81
C ASP A 172 3.75 4.39 16.62
N GLY A 173 4.83 4.45 17.41
CA GLY A 173 5.87 5.46 17.23
C GLY A 173 6.60 5.42 15.88
N TRP A 174 6.58 4.30 15.14
CA TRP A 174 7.18 4.20 13.80
C TRP A 174 6.23 4.64 12.68
N VAL A 175 4.92 4.54 12.89
CA VAL A 175 3.92 4.89 11.87
C VAL A 175 3.36 6.29 12.06
N THR A 176 3.38 6.80 13.29
CA THR A 176 2.85 8.14 13.60
C THR A 176 3.70 9.22 12.95
N HIS A 177 3.02 10.06 12.18
CA HIS A 177 3.58 11.25 11.56
C HIS A 177 4.01 12.27 12.63
N ASP A 178 5.19 12.85 12.47
CA ASP A 178 5.65 13.93 13.33
C ASP A 178 5.34 15.31 12.70
N PHE A 179 5.95 16.36 13.24
CA PHE A 179 5.73 17.73 12.75
C PHE A 179 6.27 17.97 11.32
N SER A 180 7.20 17.14 10.81
CA SER A 180 7.60 17.23 9.40
C SER A 180 6.65 16.51 8.46
N GLY A 181 5.59 15.88 8.98
CA GLY A 181 4.65 15.14 8.17
C GLY A 181 5.20 13.78 7.72
N GLU A 182 6.28 13.29 8.33
CA GLU A 182 6.88 11.98 8.04
C GLU A 182 6.73 11.02 9.24
N PRO A 183 6.57 9.70 9.03
CA PRO A 183 6.56 8.73 10.12
C PRO A 183 7.90 8.68 10.88
N ASN A 184 7.86 8.97 12.19
CA ASN A 184 9.03 9.01 13.07
C ASN A 184 10.20 9.86 12.54
N GLY A 185 9.94 11.04 11.98
CA GLY A 185 10.97 11.92 11.43
C GLY A 185 11.76 11.29 10.28
N GLY A 186 11.05 10.55 9.42
CA GLY A 186 11.58 9.97 8.18
C GLY A 186 12.25 8.60 8.33
N VAL A 187 12.39 8.06 9.54
CA VAL A 187 13.01 6.73 9.76
C VAL A 187 12.00 5.62 10.06
N GLY A 188 10.72 5.95 10.24
CA GLY A 188 9.68 5.00 10.65
C GLY A 188 9.51 3.83 9.68
N CYS A 189 9.43 4.12 8.38
CA CYS A 189 9.24 3.08 7.37
C CYS A 189 10.44 2.12 7.26
N LEU A 190 11.65 2.60 7.53
CA LEU A 190 12.85 1.75 7.59
C LEU A 190 12.81 0.78 8.75
N GLN A 191 12.34 1.22 9.91
CA GLN A 191 12.22 0.38 11.09
C GLN A 191 11.17 -0.72 10.88
N LEU A 192 10.08 -0.40 10.19
CA LEU A 192 9.09 -1.40 9.75
C LEU A 192 9.68 -2.39 8.75
N GLU A 193 10.41 -1.93 7.74
CA GLU A 193 11.07 -2.81 6.77
C GLU A 193 12.07 -3.76 7.44
N GLU A 194 12.87 -3.25 8.38
CA GLU A 194 13.79 -4.06 9.18
C GLU A 194 13.06 -5.16 9.94
N ALA A 195 11.94 -4.80 10.59
CA ALA A 195 11.12 -5.75 11.34
C ALA A 195 10.58 -6.88 10.46
N TRP A 196 10.19 -6.58 9.21
CA TRP A 196 9.79 -7.60 8.24
C TRP A 196 10.96 -8.44 7.71
N ARG A 197 12.15 -7.85 7.55
CA ARG A 197 13.33 -8.52 6.96
C ARG A 197 14.02 -9.50 7.91
N VAL A 198 14.13 -9.15 9.20
CA VAL A 198 14.89 -9.95 10.18
C VAL A 198 14.12 -11.21 10.62
N GLY A 199 12.86 -11.36 10.20
CA GLY A 199 12.17 -12.63 10.27
C GLY A 199 12.22 -13.27 11.66
N THR A 200 11.73 -12.56 12.67
CA THR A 200 11.25 -13.26 13.87
C THR A 200 9.73 -13.41 13.83
N PRO A 201 9.18 -14.39 13.07
CA PRO A 201 7.91 -14.99 13.46
C PRO A 201 8.11 -15.52 14.89
N GLY A 202 7.38 -14.99 15.87
CA GLY A 202 7.61 -15.33 17.28
C GLY A 202 8.11 -14.19 18.19
N SER A 203 8.62 -13.08 17.67
CA SER A 203 9.07 -11.95 18.52
C SER A 203 8.12 -10.77 18.40
N GLY A 204 6.82 -11.06 18.55
CA GLY A 204 5.70 -10.15 18.35
C GLY A 204 6.05 -8.68 18.54
N ILE A 205 5.70 -7.87 17.55
CA ILE A 205 5.64 -6.43 17.69
C ILE A 205 4.74 -6.15 18.89
N THR A 206 5.36 -5.72 20.00
CA THR A 206 4.61 -5.37 21.20
C THR A 206 3.87 -4.09 20.91
N GLY A 207 2.57 -4.09 21.15
CA GLY A 207 1.73 -2.96 20.78
C GLY A 207 0.94 -3.17 19.50
N ALA A 208 0.46 -4.38 19.19
CA ALA A 208 -0.51 -4.60 18.12
C ALA A 208 -1.42 -5.79 18.44
N THR A 209 -2.67 -5.72 18.02
CA THR A 209 -3.66 -6.80 18.14
C THR A 209 -4.11 -7.25 16.74
N GLY A 210 -4.00 -8.54 16.43
CA GLY A 210 -4.39 -9.10 15.12
C GLY A 210 -3.51 -10.26 14.64
N PHE A 211 -3.80 -10.79 13.44
CA PHE A 211 -3.12 -11.96 12.84
C PHE A 211 -1.61 -11.76 12.68
N TRP A 212 -1.18 -10.51 12.52
CA TRP A 212 0.24 -10.15 12.45
C TRP A 212 0.95 -10.15 13.81
N ALA A 213 0.22 -10.03 14.93
CA ALA A 213 0.77 -9.93 16.29
C ALA A 213 0.82 -11.28 17.04
N SER A 214 0.19 -12.33 16.53
CA SER A 214 -0.06 -13.58 17.28
C SER A 214 0.87 -14.75 16.97
N SER A 215 2.05 -14.52 16.38
CA SER A 215 3.09 -15.56 16.39
C SER A 215 3.98 -15.35 17.61
N GLY A 216 3.72 -16.14 18.65
CA GLY A 216 4.56 -16.35 19.84
C GLY A 216 4.82 -17.84 20.00
#